data_AF-A0A2R6B3D3-F1
#
_entry.id   AF-A0A2R6B3D3-F1
#
_cell.length_a   1.000
_cell.length_b   1.000
_cell.length_c   1.000
_cell.angle_alpha   90.00
_cell.angle_beta   90.00
_cell.angle_gamma   90.00
#
_symmetry.space_group_name_H-M   'P 1'
#
loop_
_entity.id
_entity.type
_entity.pdbx_description
1 polymer ?
#
loop_
_entity_poly.entity_id
_entity_poly.type
_entity_poly.pdbx_seq_one_letter_code
_entity_poly.pdbx_strand_id
1 'polypeptide(L)'
;LNVVARSFYEEAGAVLIRALEPLQGLSTMIKNRGLSDPLNLTNGPGKLTKAFAIDLRFNGIDLTKRADLFIAKGKLRPSEKIATSTRIGIKDAKDREWRFFVANNPYVSTLREPLVR
;
A
#
# COMPACT_ATOMS: atom_id res chain seq x y z
N LEU A 1 -6.85 -3.07 1.86
CA LEU A 1 -7.02 -1.89 2.73
C LEU A 1 -7.20 -0.67 1.85
N ASN A 2 -8.41 -0.11 1.79
CA ASN A 2 -8.67 1.19 1.18
C ASN A 2 -8.84 2.21 2.29
N VAL A 3 -8.31 3.41 2.07
CA VAL A 3 -8.49 4.56 2.97
C VAL A 3 -9.33 5.58 2.23
N VAL A 4 -10.47 5.98 2.81
CA VAL A 4 -11.34 7.00 2.21
C VAL A 4 -10.58 8.31 2.18
N ALA A 5 -10.45 8.89 0.98
CA ALA A 5 -9.75 10.13 0.73
C ALA A 5 -10.33 10.73 -0.55
N ARG A 6 -10.90 11.91 -0.45
CA ARG A 6 -11.54 12.62 -1.56
C ARG A 6 -11.10 14.07 -1.58
N SER A 7 -11.16 14.69 -2.76
CA SER A 7 -11.10 16.14 -2.85
C SER A 7 -12.43 16.74 -2.37
N PHE A 8 -12.45 18.05 -2.12
CA PHE A 8 -13.69 18.75 -1.81
C PHE A 8 -14.72 18.71 -2.96
N TYR A 9 -14.27 18.47 -4.19
CA TYR A 9 -15.09 18.50 -5.41
C TYR A 9 -15.63 17.12 -5.82
N GLU A 10 -15.17 16.05 -5.19
CA GLU A 10 -15.56 14.68 -5.51
C GLU A 10 -16.46 14.10 -4.42
N GLU A 11 -17.52 13.40 -4.82
CA GLU A 11 -18.45 12.75 -3.89
C GLU A 11 -17.83 11.50 -3.25
N ALA A 12 -16.97 10.79 -3.98
CA ALA A 12 -16.33 9.57 -3.51
C ALA A 12 -14.85 9.52 -3.90
N GLY A 13 -14.03 8.97 -3.02
CA GLY A 13 -12.61 8.78 -3.27
C GLY A 13 -11.98 7.87 -2.24
N ALA A 14 -11.00 7.09 -2.67
CA ALA A 14 -10.20 6.26 -1.79
C ALA A 14 -8.81 6.00 -2.37
N VAL A 15 -7.86 5.74 -1.48
CA VAL A 15 -6.51 5.28 -1.80
C VAL A 15 -6.38 3.82 -1.36
N LEU A 16 -6.05 2.95 -2.31
CA LEU A 16 -5.69 1.56 -2.03
C LEU A 16 -4.24 1.48 -1.56
N ILE A 17 -4.01 0.98 -0.34
CA ILE A 17 -2.67 0.62 0.10
C ILE A 17 -2.30 -0.71 -0.56
N ARG A 18 -1.27 -0.68 -1.41
CA ARG A 18 -0.90 -1.84 -2.26
C ARG A 18 0.27 -2.64 -1.73
N ALA A 19 1.24 -1.97 -1.13
CA ALA A 19 2.42 -2.61 -0.58
C ALA A 19 3.04 -1.74 0.51
N LEU A 20 3.86 -2.36 1.35
CA LEU A 20 4.58 -1.71 2.44
C LEU A 20 6.00 -2.27 2.51
N GLU A 21 6.98 -1.43 2.84
CA GLU A 21 8.29 -1.87 3.35
C GLU A 21 8.15 -2.14 4.86
N PRO A 22 8.32 -3.40 5.33
CA PRO A 22 8.23 -3.71 6.76
C PRO A 22 9.37 -3.03 7.52
N LEU A 23 9.03 -2.18 8.49
CA LEU A 23 10.02 -1.55 9.36
C LEU A 23 10.19 -2.30 10.69
N GLN A 24 9.12 -2.89 11.20
CA GLN A 24 9.08 -3.59 12.48
C GLN A 24 8.05 -4.73 12.42
N GLY A 25 8.13 -5.68 13.36
CA GLY A 25 7.14 -6.76 13.48
C GLY A 25 7.28 -7.89 12.47
N LEU A 26 8.46 -8.06 11.84
CA LEU A 26 8.70 -9.05 10.79
C LEU A 26 8.36 -10.49 11.22
N SER A 27 8.71 -10.88 12.45
CA SER A 27 8.40 -12.19 13.00
C SER A 27 6.89 -12.47 13.07
N THR A 28 6.10 -11.45 13.43
CA THR A 28 4.63 -11.54 13.46
C THR A 28 4.07 -11.65 12.04
N MET A 29 4.61 -10.87 11.10
CA MET A 29 4.20 -10.95 9.69
C MET A 29 4.51 -12.33 9.09
N ILE A 30 5.70 -12.88 9.34
CA ILE A 30 6.09 -14.24 8.92
C ILE A 30 5.11 -15.27 9.47
N LYS A 31 4.80 -15.20 10.77
CA LYS A 31 3.82 -16.08 11.41
C LYS A 31 2.44 -15.97 10.77
N ASN A 32 1.93 -14.76 10.57
CA ASN A 32 0.63 -14.53 9.96
C ASN A 32 0.56 -14.98 8.49
N ARG A 33 1.69 -14.92 7.78
CA ARG A 33 1.79 -15.30 6.36
C ARG A 33 2.12 -16.76 6.16
N GLY A 34 2.67 -17.45 7.15
CA GLY A 34 3.22 -18.81 7.01
C GLY A 34 4.37 -18.88 6.00
N LEU A 35 5.09 -17.77 5.79
CA LEU A 35 6.14 -17.63 4.78
C LEU A 35 7.34 -16.88 5.38
N SER A 36 8.55 -17.31 5.06
CA SER A 36 9.79 -16.73 5.58
C SER A 36 10.38 -15.64 4.68
N ASP A 37 10.03 -15.59 3.39
CA ASP A 37 10.55 -14.59 2.44
C ASP A 37 10.04 -13.18 2.79
N PRO A 38 10.91 -12.26 3.28
CA PRO A 38 10.53 -10.93 3.71
C PRO A 38 9.92 -10.08 2.57
N LEU A 39 10.45 -10.21 1.35
CA LEU A 39 10.02 -9.40 0.21
C LEU A 39 8.58 -9.73 -0.22
N ASN A 40 8.12 -10.94 0.10
CA ASN A 40 6.81 -11.47 -0.28
C ASN A 40 5.75 -11.36 0.84
N LEU A 41 6.09 -10.73 1.97
CA LEU A 41 5.15 -10.55 3.08
C LEU A 41 4.10 -9.48 2.78
N THR A 42 4.54 -8.35 2.22
CA THR A 42 3.74 -7.12 2.12
C THR A 42 3.67 -6.53 0.72
N ASN A 43 4.25 -7.17 -0.30
CA ASN A 43 4.27 -6.71 -1.69
C ASN A 43 2.94 -6.96 -2.45
N GLY A 44 1.79 -6.78 -1.80
CA GLY A 44 0.48 -6.88 -2.43
C GLY A 44 -0.68 -6.58 -1.48
N PRO A 45 -1.84 -6.10 -1.97
CA PRO A 45 -2.94 -5.66 -1.11
C PRO A 45 -3.50 -6.75 -0.20
N GLY A 46 -3.67 -7.97 -0.73
CA GLY A 46 -4.08 -9.14 0.06
C GLY A 46 -2.95 -9.71 0.91
N LYS A 47 -1.69 -9.41 0.56
CA LYS A 47 -0.52 -9.89 1.30
C LYS A 47 -0.30 -9.08 2.56
N LEU A 48 -0.27 -7.75 2.43
CA LEU A 48 -0.11 -6.85 3.57
C LEU A 48 -1.25 -6.97 4.58
N THR A 49 -2.50 -7.16 4.12
CA THR A 49 -3.64 -7.32 5.04
C THR A 49 -3.49 -8.58 5.88
N LYS A 50 -3.08 -9.70 5.28
CA LYS A 50 -2.74 -10.92 6.03
C LYS A 50 -1.55 -10.71 6.97
N ALA A 51 -0.46 -10.10 6.49
CA ALA A 51 0.74 -9.85 7.29
C ALA A 51 0.44 -9.04 8.56
N PHE A 52 -0.43 -8.04 8.46
CA PHE A 52 -0.85 -7.18 9.57
C PHE A 52 -2.11 -7.68 10.31
N ALA A 53 -2.65 -8.86 9.97
CA ALA A 53 -3.91 -9.37 10.51
C ALA A 53 -5.10 -8.37 10.39
N ILE A 54 -5.13 -7.61 9.30
CA ILE A 54 -6.22 -6.68 8.99
C ILE A 54 -7.35 -7.47 8.32
N ASP A 55 -8.48 -7.57 9.01
CA ASP A 55 -9.72 -8.18 8.55
C ASP A 55 -10.88 -7.16 8.52
N LEU A 56 -12.11 -7.65 8.34
CA LEU A 56 -13.30 -6.80 8.22
C LEU A 56 -13.65 -6.03 9.50
N ARG A 57 -13.10 -6.40 10.66
CA ARG A 57 -13.31 -5.64 11.92
C ARG A 57 -12.72 -4.23 11.84
N PHE A 58 -11.76 -4.01 10.94
CA PHE A 58 -11.16 -2.69 10.71
C PHE A 58 -11.96 -1.82 9.73
N ASN A 59 -13.06 -2.31 9.17
CA ASN A 59 -13.88 -1.53 8.25
C ASN A 59 -14.58 -0.37 8.98
N GLY A 60 -14.48 0.84 8.43
CA GLY A 60 -15.07 2.05 9.02
C GLY A 60 -14.27 2.70 10.15
N ILE A 61 -13.09 2.16 10.50
CA ILE A 61 -12.22 2.79 11.50
C ILE A 61 -11.60 4.09 10.95
N ASP A 62 -11.57 5.10 11.81
CA ASP A 62 -10.90 6.38 11.55
C ASP A 62 -9.37 6.24 11.76
N LEU A 63 -8.64 6.17 10.65
CA LEU A 63 -7.18 6.01 10.64
C LEU A 63 -6.40 7.26 11.08
N THR A 64 -7.08 8.40 11.29
CA THR A 64 -6.46 9.64 11.77
C THR A 64 -6.33 9.67 13.29
N LYS A 65 -7.08 8.79 13.99
CA LYS A 65 -7.01 8.61 15.43
C LYS A 65 -6.00 7.53 15.78
N ARG A 66 -5.32 7.70 16.91
CA ARG A 66 -4.38 6.69 17.42
C ARG A 66 -5.17 5.53 18.02
N ALA A 67 -5.29 4.44 17.27
CA ALA A 67 -6.01 3.21 17.61
C ALA A 67 -5.19 1.97 17.21
N ASP A 68 -5.81 0.80 17.11
CA ASP A 68 -5.16 -0.45 16.69
C ASP A 68 -4.63 -0.41 15.24
N LEU A 69 -5.22 0.44 14.40
CA LEU A 69 -4.76 0.73 13.04
C LEU A 69 -4.84 2.23 12.78
N PHE A 70 -3.71 2.85 12.43
CA PHE A 70 -3.61 4.29 12.20
C PHE A 70 -2.51 4.62 11.19
N ILE A 71 -2.57 5.83 10.63
CA ILE A 71 -1.53 6.37 9.75
C ILE A 71 -0.63 7.32 10.54
N ALA A 72 0.68 7.07 10.51
CA ALA A 72 1.68 7.95 11.09
C ALA A 72 2.40 8.75 9.99
N LYS A 73 2.91 9.93 10.35
CA LYS A 73 3.74 10.74 9.45
C LYS A 73 5.04 10.00 9.14
N GLY A 74 5.22 9.61 7.88
CA GLY A 74 6.48 9.08 7.35
C GLY A 74 7.31 10.17 6.66
N LYS A 75 8.56 9.83 6.31
CA LYS A 75 9.44 10.65 5.47
C LYS A 75 10.14 9.76 4.45
N LEU A 76 10.19 10.21 3.20
CA LEU A 76 11.04 9.59 2.18
C LEU A 76 12.52 9.82 2.51
N ARG A 77 13.33 8.79 2.31
CA ARG A 77 14.79 8.91 2.30
C ARG A 77 15.21 9.84 1.16
N PRO A 78 16.31 10.61 1.27
CA PRO A 78 16.72 11.56 0.23
C PRO A 78 16.89 10.96 -1.17
N SER A 79 17.25 9.67 -1.26
CA SER A 79 17.42 8.93 -2.52
C SER A 79 16.11 8.41 -3.11
N GLU A 80 15.01 8.44 -2.38
CA GLU A 80 13.73 7.91 -2.84
C GLU A 80 13.01 8.90 -3.75
N LYS A 81 12.43 8.36 -4.83
CA LYS A 81 11.62 9.11 -5.79
C LYS A 81 10.26 8.44 -5.91
N ILE A 82 9.21 9.25 -6.04
CA ILE A 82 7.88 8.73 -6.36
C ILE A 82 7.78 8.55 -7.87
N ALA A 83 7.44 7.35 -8.30
CA ALA A 83 7.11 7.01 -9.67
C ALA A 83 5.61 6.73 -9.80
N THR A 84 5.11 6.84 -11.04
CA THR A 84 3.72 6.56 -11.40
C THR A 84 3.62 5.49 -12.46
N SER A 85 2.47 4.82 -12.51
CA SER A 85 2.13 3.89 -13.59
C SER A 85 0.62 3.72 -13.67
N THR A 86 0.18 3.02 -14.71
CA THR A 86 -1.21 2.55 -14.81
C THR A 86 -1.52 1.54 -13.70
N ARG A 87 -2.77 1.57 -13.24
CA ARG A 87 -3.25 0.63 -12.21
C ARG A 87 -3.34 -0.80 -12.77
N ILE A 88 -3.09 -1.78 -11.91
CA ILE A 88 -3.12 -3.21 -12.26
C ILE A 88 -4.47 -3.80 -11.87
N GLY A 89 -5.02 -4.67 -12.74
CA GLY A 89 -6.20 -5.48 -12.43
C GLY A 89 -7.53 -4.73 -12.56
N ILE A 90 -7.58 -3.68 -13.38
CA ILE A 90 -8.80 -2.89 -13.63
C ILE A 90 -9.27 -3.04 -15.08
N LYS A 91 -10.58 -2.90 -15.29
CA LYS A 91 -11.21 -2.94 -16.63
C LYS A 91 -11.28 -1.56 -17.27
N ASP A 92 -11.53 -0.53 -16.47
CA ASP A 92 -11.75 0.85 -16.93
C ASP A 92 -10.59 1.77 -16.55
N ALA A 93 -10.44 2.92 -17.21
CA ALA A 93 -9.42 3.93 -16.93
C ALA A 93 -7.98 3.34 -16.84
N LYS A 94 -7.67 2.45 -17.80
CA LYS A 94 -6.39 1.73 -17.90
C LYS A 94 -5.23 2.62 -18.31
N ASP A 95 -5.52 3.76 -18.90
CA ASP A 95 -4.62 4.82 -19.35
C ASP A 95 -4.20 5.77 -18.21
N ARG A 96 -4.99 5.83 -17.12
CA ARG A 96 -4.72 6.74 -16.01
C ARG A 96 -3.60 6.23 -15.10
N GLU A 97 -2.61 7.10 -14.87
CA GLU A 97 -1.44 6.83 -14.01
C GLU A 97 -1.72 6.94 -12.50
N TRP A 98 -2.83 6.36 -12.04
CA TRP A 98 -3.29 6.46 -10.64
C TRP A 98 -2.67 5.43 -9.71
N ARG A 99 -1.45 4.97 -10.01
CA ARG A 99 -0.67 4.11 -9.14
C ARG A 99 0.65 4.79 -8.83
N PHE A 100 0.81 5.21 -7.58
CA PHE A 100 2.00 5.86 -7.05
C PHE A 100 2.81 4.88 -6.21
N PHE A 101 4.14 4.92 -6.30
CA PHE A 101 5.05 4.04 -5.56
C PHE A 101 6.45 4.62 -5.48
N VAL A 102 7.27 4.13 -4.55
CA VAL A 102 8.70 4.50 -4.48
C VAL A 102 9.46 3.73 -5.56
N ALA A 103 10.15 4.44 -6.45
CA ALA A 103 10.97 3.87 -7.50
C ALA A 103 12.07 2.98 -6.91
N ASN A 104 12.35 1.84 -7.56
CA ASN A 104 13.36 0.86 -7.16
C ASN A 104 13.19 0.25 -5.76
N ASN A 105 12.04 0.45 -5.09
CA ASN A 105 11.78 -0.19 -3.81
C ASN A 105 11.37 -1.66 -4.04
N PRO A 106 12.10 -2.64 -3.47
CA PRO A 106 11.88 -4.07 -3.75
C PRO A 106 10.53 -4.60 -3.23
N TYR A 107 9.87 -3.87 -2.35
CA TYR A 107 8.55 -4.22 -1.84
C TYR A 107 7.41 -3.79 -2.77
N VAL A 108 7.68 -3.06 -3.85
CA VAL A 108 6.66 -2.66 -4.83
C VAL A 108 6.26 -3.86 -5.69
N SER A 109 4.98 -4.23 -5.62
CA SER A 109 4.40 -5.31 -6.42
C SER A 109 4.49 -5.03 -7.92
N THR A 110 4.99 -5.94 -8.75
CA THR A 110 4.93 -5.89 -10.24
C THR A 110 5.36 -4.53 -10.83
N LEU A 111 6.63 -4.44 -11.22
CA LEU A 111 7.11 -3.37 -12.09
C LEU A 111 6.56 -3.66 -13.50
N ARG A 112 5.55 -2.90 -13.94
CA ARG A 112 5.50 -2.53 -15.36
C ARG A 112 6.57 -1.46 -15.52
N GLU A 113 7.31 -1.46 -16.63
CA GLU A 113 8.37 -0.47 -16.87
C GLU A 113 7.91 0.91 -16.40
N PRO A 114 8.57 1.49 -15.39
CA PRO A 114 8.13 2.76 -14.84
C PRO A 114 8.39 3.86 -15.86
N LEU A 115 7.40 4.73 -16.09
CA LEU A 115 7.66 6.03 -16.67
C LEU A 115 8.37 6.85 -15.59
N VAL A 116 9.70 6.86 -15.62
CA VAL A 116 10.50 7.75 -14.78
C VAL A 116 10.40 9.15 -15.38
N ARG A 117 9.81 10.09 -14.64
CA ARG A 117 9.88 11.53 -14.95
C ARG A 117 10.94 12.18 -14.07
#